data_AF-A0A355IM80-F1
#
_entry.id   AF-A0A355IM80-F1
#
_cell.length_a   1.000
_cell.length_b   1.000
_cell.length_c   1.000
_cell.angle_alpha   90.00
_cell.angle_beta   90.00
_cell.angle_gamma   90.00
#
_symmetry.space_group_name_H-M   'P 1'
#
loop_
_entity.id
_entity.type
_entity.pdbx_description
1 polymer ?
#
loop_
_entity_poly.entity_id
_entity_poly.type
_entity_poly.pdbx_seq_one_letter_code
_entity_poly.pdbx_strand_id
1 'polypeptide(L)'
;MPDIVGLQALITEAQTLYADTTQGAAIFLAAITEAQSFLTSESSADVTKAKTTLSQAITAFKLLNASSSQPVDLTARLNNPGFDDNNATGWSGAGTVGYHSVEFYQKTFNMYQTLAGLPAGKYRLQVRGFERPKNNDGGAAYRAGTETIYATFYAKASSFPERNTAFPSLYKHRFTGNGQLNNYVNTMAGAEIMFNNPDSAYYVTTLTDIYLTDGATLTVGAKSDFQQGGYWALFDDFKLYYEGQDYSGAATMVLALVNQAKVLAASHIQTSAFTTLSNAIATGEQAAGADSLILKDLAIASQALTAAIETGKTSEAAYTALQSALTAAQAALGEGIGADSLQAAISRGQATYNNLEADLNSLATAATDLSKAVLAYRLANATGTAPTVTTTSKYARGSSVAFLRGSFTGTGITERGICWSTHPEPTVLDGRSTTRFGSSGYLFKVDGLQPSTVY
;
A
#
# COMPACT_ATOMS: atom_id res chain seq x y z
N MET A 1 -13.92 -51.46 -11.90
CA MET A 1 -15.25 -51.22 -12.48
C MET A 1 -15.38 -49.72 -12.73
N PRO A 2 -15.98 -49.31 -13.85
CA PRO A 2 -16.23 -47.89 -14.12
C PRO A 2 -17.12 -47.27 -13.03
N ASP A 3 -16.80 -46.05 -12.61
CA ASP A 3 -17.57 -45.29 -11.62
C ASP A 3 -18.80 -44.61 -12.25
N ILE A 4 -19.78 -45.42 -12.62
CA ILE A 4 -21.04 -44.95 -13.23
C ILE A 4 -21.87 -44.12 -12.23
N VAL A 5 -21.85 -44.48 -10.94
CA VAL A 5 -22.58 -43.74 -9.90
C VAL A 5 -22.06 -42.32 -9.79
N GLY A 6 -20.74 -42.13 -9.76
CA GLY A 6 -20.14 -40.79 -9.74
C GLY A 6 -20.40 -39.99 -11.01
N LEU A 7 -20.47 -40.63 -12.19
CA LEU A 7 -20.85 -39.96 -13.43
C LEU A 7 -22.33 -39.51 -13.41
N GLN A 8 -23.24 -40.36 -12.93
CA GLN A 8 -24.66 -40.04 -12.81
C GLN A 8 -24.91 -38.87 -11.84
N ALA A 9 -24.15 -38.80 -10.74
CA ALA A 9 -24.22 -37.68 -9.80
C ALA A 9 -23.83 -36.35 -10.48
N LEU A 10 -22.74 -36.33 -11.24
CA LEU A 10 -22.30 -35.14 -11.99
C LEU A 10 -23.31 -34.72 -13.07
N ILE A 11 -23.90 -35.68 -13.79
CA ILE A 11 -24.95 -35.40 -14.77
C ILE A 11 -26.15 -34.75 -14.08
N THR A 12 -26.54 -35.26 -12.91
CA THR A 12 -27.68 -34.71 -12.14
C THR A 12 -27.38 -33.28 -11.66
N GLU A 13 -26.17 -33.00 -11.17
CA GLU A 13 -25.74 -31.65 -10.82
C GLU A 13 -25.81 -30.73 -12.05
N ALA A 14 -25.25 -31.16 -13.18
CA ALA A 14 -25.22 -30.37 -14.40
C ALA A 14 -26.63 -30.05 -14.93
N GLN A 15 -27.53 -31.04 -14.92
CA GLN A 15 -28.94 -30.86 -15.30
C GLN A 15 -29.68 -29.90 -14.36
N THR A 16 -29.35 -29.91 -13.07
CA THR A 16 -29.94 -28.97 -12.08
C THR A 16 -29.48 -27.53 -12.33
N LEU A 17 -28.24 -27.34 -12.80
CA LEU A 17 -27.68 -26.03 -13.14
C LEU A 17 -28.15 -25.51 -14.50
N TYR A 18 -28.44 -26.41 -15.44
CA TYR A 18 -28.77 -26.04 -16.82
C TYR A 18 -30.09 -25.26 -16.90
N ALA A 19 -30.06 -24.14 -17.61
CA ALA A 19 -31.24 -23.35 -17.98
C ALA A 19 -31.08 -22.82 -19.40
N ASP A 20 -32.07 -23.05 -20.26
CA ASP A 20 -31.96 -22.83 -21.72
C ASP A 20 -31.72 -21.35 -22.11
N THR A 21 -32.11 -20.41 -21.25
CA THR A 21 -31.96 -18.96 -21.49
C THR A 21 -30.63 -18.39 -21.02
N THR A 22 -29.74 -19.20 -20.44
CA THR A 22 -28.47 -18.74 -19.87
C THR A 22 -27.33 -18.73 -20.89
N GLN A 23 -26.30 -17.94 -20.61
CA GLN A 23 -25.15 -17.84 -21.51
C GLN A 23 -24.42 -19.19 -21.55
N GLY A 24 -24.14 -19.67 -22.77
CA GLY A 24 -23.44 -20.95 -22.98
C GLY A 24 -24.29 -22.21 -22.82
N ALA A 25 -25.62 -22.09 -22.68
CA ALA A 25 -26.54 -23.21 -22.49
C ALA A 25 -26.35 -24.34 -23.52
N ALA A 26 -26.25 -24.02 -24.82
CA ALA A 26 -26.07 -25.02 -25.88
C ALA A 26 -24.78 -25.85 -25.71
N ILE A 27 -23.65 -25.21 -25.38
CA ILE A 27 -22.37 -25.88 -25.14
C ILE A 27 -22.47 -26.77 -23.90
N PHE A 28 -23.12 -26.27 -22.85
CA PHE A 28 -23.27 -27.02 -21.61
C PHE A 28 -24.20 -28.25 -21.78
N LEU A 29 -25.30 -28.10 -22.51
CA LEU A 29 -26.20 -29.21 -22.87
C LEU A 29 -25.48 -30.28 -23.70
N ALA A 30 -24.62 -29.87 -24.64
CA ALA A 30 -23.82 -30.81 -25.42
C ALA A 30 -22.89 -31.63 -24.52
N ALA A 31 -22.22 -31.01 -23.55
CA ALA A 31 -21.39 -31.72 -22.58
C ALA A 31 -22.19 -32.68 -21.68
N ILE A 32 -23.40 -32.29 -21.25
CA ILE A 32 -24.31 -33.16 -20.51
C ILE A 32 -24.69 -34.39 -21.35
N THR A 33 -25.08 -34.15 -22.61
CA THR A 33 -25.49 -35.21 -23.55
C THR A 33 -24.34 -36.17 -23.85
N GLU A 34 -23.13 -35.64 -24.06
CA GLU A 34 -21.93 -36.44 -24.25
C GLU A 34 -21.65 -37.32 -23.01
N ALA A 35 -21.70 -36.76 -21.81
CA ALA A 35 -21.52 -37.50 -20.57
C ALA A 35 -22.55 -38.62 -20.38
N GLN A 36 -23.82 -38.37 -20.72
CA GLN A 36 -24.88 -39.39 -20.66
C GLN A 36 -24.60 -40.60 -21.56
N SER A 37 -23.93 -40.40 -22.70
CA SER A 37 -23.57 -41.49 -23.63
C SER A 37 -22.60 -42.52 -23.01
N PHE A 38 -21.90 -42.15 -21.93
CA PHE A 38 -20.96 -43.02 -21.23
C PHE A 38 -21.56 -43.78 -20.02
N LEU A 39 -22.86 -43.62 -19.72
CA LEU A 39 -23.50 -44.29 -18.58
C LEU A 39 -23.54 -45.82 -18.70
N THR A 40 -23.48 -46.35 -19.92
CA THR A 40 -23.40 -47.80 -20.18
C THR A 40 -22.00 -48.26 -20.57
N SER A 41 -20.97 -47.40 -20.44
CA SER A 41 -19.60 -47.75 -20.82
C SER A 41 -18.98 -48.73 -19.83
N GLU A 42 -18.36 -49.79 -20.35
CA GLU A 42 -17.57 -50.73 -19.55
C GLU A 42 -16.13 -50.24 -19.31
N SER A 43 -15.71 -49.18 -20.02
CA SER A 43 -14.36 -48.63 -19.96
C SER A 43 -14.22 -47.62 -18.82
N SER A 44 -13.40 -47.97 -17.82
CA SER A 44 -13.12 -47.07 -16.68
C SER A 44 -12.36 -45.80 -17.11
N ALA A 45 -11.55 -45.88 -18.17
CA ALA A 45 -10.85 -44.73 -18.72
C ALA A 45 -11.81 -43.73 -19.36
N ASP A 46 -12.77 -44.22 -20.14
CA ASP A 46 -13.76 -43.36 -20.80
C ASP A 46 -14.69 -42.68 -19.79
N VAL A 47 -15.15 -43.43 -18.77
CA VAL A 47 -15.96 -42.85 -17.69
C VAL A 47 -15.17 -41.79 -16.91
N THR A 48 -13.89 -42.03 -16.63
CA THR A 48 -13.02 -41.03 -15.97
C THR A 48 -12.85 -39.77 -16.81
N LYS A 49 -12.66 -39.93 -18.13
CA LYS A 49 -12.55 -38.81 -19.06
C LYS A 49 -13.86 -38.04 -19.17
N ALA A 50 -15.00 -38.73 -19.25
CA ALA A 50 -16.33 -38.13 -19.30
C ALA A 50 -16.62 -37.31 -18.03
N LYS A 51 -16.34 -37.86 -16.85
CA LYS A 51 -16.46 -37.14 -15.57
C LYS A 51 -15.59 -35.88 -15.53
N THR A 52 -14.34 -35.98 -15.99
CA THR A 52 -13.41 -34.83 -16.03
C THR A 52 -13.93 -33.74 -16.97
N THR A 53 -14.37 -34.13 -18.17
CA THR A 53 -14.91 -33.20 -19.18
C THR A 53 -16.17 -32.51 -18.68
N LEU A 54 -17.13 -33.26 -18.11
CA LEU A 54 -18.35 -32.69 -17.56
C LEU A 54 -18.07 -31.77 -16.36
N SER A 55 -17.14 -32.14 -15.48
CA SER A 55 -16.75 -31.29 -14.34
C SER A 55 -16.14 -29.95 -14.79
N GLN A 56 -15.33 -29.97 -15.85
CA GLN A 56 -14.80 -28.76 -16.48
C GLN A 56 -15.92 -27.92 -17.10
N ALA A 57 -16.88 -28.54 -17.79
CA ALA A 57 -18.03 -27.87 -18.36
C ALA A 57 -18.94 -27.23 -17.29
N ILE A 58 -19.19 -27.93 -16.18
CA ILE A 58 -19.92 -27.38 -15.01
C ILE A 58 -19.21 -26.14 -14.47
N THR A 59 -17.89 -26.23 -14.28
CA THR A 59 -17.09 -25.10 -13.77
C THR A 59 -17.13 -23.91 -14.71
N ALA A 60 -16.92 -24.14 -16.02
CA ALA A 60 -16.97 -23.10 -17.04
C ALA A 60 -18.35 -22.43 -17.10
N PHE A 61 -19.43 -23.22 -17.03
CA PHE A 61 -20.79 -22.72 -17.04
C PHE A 61 -21.12 -21.89 -15.79
N LYS A 62 -20.69 -22.34 -14.60
CA LYS A 62 -20.81 -21.58 -13.34
C LYS A 62 -20.07 -20.24 -13.41
N LEU A 63 -18.84 -20.23 -13.91
CA LEU A 63 -18.06 -18.99 -14.07
C LEU A 63 -18.69 -18.05 -15.10
N LEU A 64 -19.20 -18.57 -16.21
CA LEU A 64 -19.81 -17.75 -17.25
C LEU A 64 -21.07 -17.03 -16.75
N ASN A 65 -21.83 -17.65 -15.86
CA ASN A 65 -23.09 -17.13 -15.33
C ASN A 65 -22.97 -16.58 -13.89
N ALA A 66 -21.74 -16.41 -13.38
CA ALA A 66 -21.51 -15.88 -12.04
C ALA A 66 -21.98 -14.42 -11.92
N SER A 67 -22.48 -14.06 -10.73
CA SER A 67 -22.88 -12.69 -10.39
C SER A 67 -22.63 -12.42 -8.92
N SER A 68 -22.73 -11.17 -8.45
CA SER A 68 -22.63 -10.87 -7.01
C SER A 68 -23.74 -11.55 -6.18
N SER A 69 -24.91 -11.82 -6.77
CA SER A 69 -26.01 -12.58 -6.14
C SER A 69 -25.86 -14.10 -6.22
N GLN A 70 -25.10 -14.60 -7.20
CA GLN A 70 -24.80 -16.01 -7.39
C GLN A 70 -23.31 -16.20 -7.70
N PRO A 71 -22.43 -16.01 -6.70
CA PRO A 71 -21.01 -16.10 -6.91
C PRO A 71 -20.55 -17.56 -6.97
N VAL A 72 -19.40 -17.79 -7.60
CA VAL A 72 -18.70 -19.08 -7.57
C VAL A 72 -17.69 -19.06 -6.43
N ASP A 73 -17.79 -20.02 -5.52
CA ASP A 73 -16.81 -20.21 -4.45
C ASP A 73 -15.50 -20.77 -5.03
N LEU A 74 -14.44 -19.99 -4.91
CA LEU A 74 -13.08 -20.33 -5.32
C LEU A 74 -12.13 -20.36 -4.12
N THR A 75 -12.64 -20.57 -2.91
CA THR A 75 -11.84 -20.63 -1.67
C THR A 75 -10.74 -21.68 -1.74
N ALA A 76 -10.97 -22.79 -2.44
CA ALA A 76 -9.95 -23.82 -2.69
C ALA A 76 -8.73 -23.35 -3.51
N ARG A 77 -8.78 -22.13 -4.09
CA ARG A 77 -7.63 -21.49 -4.74
C ARG A 77 -6.68 -20.83 -3.74
N LEU A 78 -7.13 -20.61 -2.51
CA LEU A 78 -6.30 -20.16 -1.40
C LEU A 78 -5.56 -21.36 -0.81
N ASN A 79 -4.31 -21.15 -0.39
CA ASN A 79 -3.61 -22.16 0.40
C ASN A 79 -3.94 -21.95 1.87
N ASN A 80 -4.35 -23.03 2.54
CA ASN A 80 -4.61 -23.03 3.99
C ASN A 80 -5.51 -21.86 4.46
N PRO A 81 -6.72 -21.70 3.89
CA PRO A 81 -7.59 -20.56 4.18
C PRO A 81 -8.14 -20.52 5.61
N GLY A 82 -8.27 -21.67 6.27
CA GLY A 82 -8.82 -21.81 7.63
C GLY A 82 -7.80 -22.23 8.69
N PHE A 83 -6.50 -22.28 8.36
CA PHE A 83 -5.45 -22.74 9.29
C PHE A 83 -5.76 -24.11 9.94
N ASP A 84 -6.48 -24.99 9.23
CA ASP A 84 -7.10 -26.22 9.75
C ASP A 84 -6.09 -27.19 10.38
N ASP A 85 -4.85 -27.18 9.89
CA ASP A 85 -3.76 -28.02 10.39
C ASP A 85 -2.87 -27.29 11.42
N ASN A 86 -3.35 -26.18 12.00
CA ASN A 86 -2.65 -25.33 12.97
C ASN A 86 -1.22 -24.93 12.55
N ASN A 87 -1.04 -24.63 11.26
CA ASN A 87 0.22 -24.13 10.71
C ASN A 87 -0.03 -23.01 9.69
N ALA A 88 1.03 -22.34 9.24
CA ALA A 88 0.95 -21.20 8.33
C ALA A 88 1.30 -21.54 6.86
N THR A 89 1.25 -22.81 6.45
CA THR A 89 1.69 -23.24 5.12
C THR A 89 0.99 -22.44 4.02
N GLY A 90 1.75 -21.93 3.05
CA GLY A 90 1.24 -21.11 1.95
C GLY A 90 1.16 -19.60 2.23
N TRP A 91 1.29 -19.18 3.49
CA TRP A 91 1.29 -17.77 3.88
C TRP A 91 2.70 -17.22 4.11
N SER A 92 2.97 -16.03 3.57
CA SER A 92 4.17 -15.24 3.85
C SER A 92 3.87 -14.26 4.99
N GLY A 93 4.85 -13.99 5.86
CA GLY A 93 4.71 -13.01 6.95
C GLY A 93 3.69 -13.38 8.03
N ALA A 94 3.38 -14.68 8.18
CA ALA A 94 2.40 -15.17 9.13
C ALA A 94 2.81 -14.97 10.60
N GLY A 95 1.79 -14.86 11.46
CA GLY A 95 1.92 -14.72 12.90
C GLY A 95 2.02 -16.07 13.61
N THR A 96 1.65 -16.08 14.90
CA THR A 96 1.54 -17.33 15.66
C THR A 96 0.26 -18.04 15.24
N VAL A 97 0.34 -19.28 14.79
CA VAL A 97 -0.85 -20.08 14.44
C VAL A 97 -1.21 -21.01 15.59
N GLY A 98 -2.49 -21.10 15.91
CA GLY A 98 -3.06 -22.02 16.89
C GLY A 98 -4.57 -21.89 16.95
N TYR A 99 -5.27 -22.92 17.43
CA TYR A 99 -6.75 -22.96 17.47
C TYR A 99 -7.38 -22.57 16.13
N HIS A 100 -6.81 -23.08 15.02
CA HIS A 100 -7.25 -22.82 13.65
C HIS A 100 -7.30 -21.33 13.28
N SER A 101 -6.42 -20.52 13.87
CA SER A 101 -6.35 -19.08 13.59
C SER A 101 -4.93 -18.56 13.64
N VAL A 102 -4.69 -17.40 13.04
CA VAL A 102 -3.40 -16.72 13.06
C VAL A 102 -3.45 -15.45 13.89
N GLU A 103 -2.51 -15.32 14.83
CA GLU A 103 -2.41 -14.23 15.81
C GLU A 103 -1.20 -13.32 15.55
N PHE A 104 -1.45 -12.02 15.67
CA PHE A 104 -0.44 -10.96 15.76
C PHE A 104 -0.61 -10.20 17.08
N TYR A 105 0.25 -10.49 18.05
CA TYR A 105 0.27 -9.84 19.35
C TYR A 105 1.44 -8.87 19.48
N GLN A 106 1.15 -7.62 19.87
CA GLN A 106 2.12 -6.54 20.13
C GLN A 106 3.20 -6.37 19.05
N LYS A 107 2.81 -6.45 17.77
CA LYS A 107 3.74 -6.34 16.63
C LYS A 107 3.04 -5.74 15.41
N THR A 108 3.80 -5.07 14.56
CA THR A 108 3.41 -4.78 13.17
C THR A 108 3.43 -6.07 12.35
N PHE A 109 2.65 -6.14 11.28
CA PHE A 109 2.66 -7.31 10.40
C PHE A 109 2.22 -7.00 8.98
N ASN A 110 2.61 -7.88 8.06
CA ASN A 110 2.08 -7.95 6.71
C ASN A 110 2.07 -9.43 6.29
N MET A 111 0.91 -10.07 6.40
CA MET A 111 0.71 -11.47 6.07
C MET A 111 -0.08 -11.62 4.78
N TYR A 112 0.42 -12.42 3.84
CA TYR A 112 -0.20 -12.53 2.52
C TYR A 112 0.11 -13.82 1.78
N GLN A 113 -0.67 -14.08 0.74
CA GLN A 113 -0.37 -15.03 -0.33
C GLN A 113 -0.60 -14.38 -1.68
N THR A 114 0.11 -14.85 -2.71
CA THR A 114 -0.05 -14.39 -4.09
C THR A 114 -0.66 -15.51 -4.93
N LEU A 115 -1.80 -15.23 -5.54
CA LEU A 115 -2.56 -16.14 -6.37
C LEU A 115 -2.33 -15.82 -7.84
N ALA A 116 -2.23 -16.86 -8.67
CA ALA A 116 -2.10 -16.77 -10.12
C ALA A 116 -3.09 -17.71 -10.81
N GLY A 117 -3.36 -17.47 -12.10
CA GLY A 117 -4.28 -18.28 -12.90
C GLY A 117 -5.73 -18.24 -12.39
N LEU A 118 -6.12 -17.11 -11.80
CA LEU A 118 -7.52 -16.84 -11.49
C LEU A 118 -8.22 -16.33 -12.77
N PRO A 119 -9.48 -16.72 -13.04
CA PRO A 119 -10.25 -16.17 -14.16
C PRO A 119 -10.28 -14.64 -14.19
N ALA A 120 -10.30 -14.03 -15.38
CA ALA A 120 -10.52 -12.60 -15.46
C ALA A 120 -11.95 -12.26 -14.99
N GLY A 121 -12.10 -11.23 -14.16
CA GLY A 121 -13.41 -10.73 -13.75
C GLY A 121 -13.43 -10.06 -12.37
N LYS A 122 -14.63 -9.95 -11.80
CA LYS A 122 -14.90 -9.37 -10.49
C LYS A 122 -14.84 -10.44 -9.41
N TYR A 123 -14.27 -10.05 -8.27
CA TYR A 123 -14.11 -10.89 -7.09
C TYR A 123 -14.56 -10.16 -5.84
N ARG A 124 -14.92 -10.96 -4.84
CA ARG A 124 -14.95 -10.54 -3.44
C ARG A 124 -14.14 -11.51 -2.59
N LEU A 125 -13.61 -10.98 -1.50
CA LEU A 125 -12.95 -11.75 -0.47
C LEU A 125 -13.70 -11.62 0.85
N GLN A 126 -13.64 -12.65 1.66
CA GLN A 126 -14.06 -12.60 3.05
C GLN A 126 -12.97 -13.13 3.96
N VAL A 127 -12.99 -12.67 5.20
CA VAL A 127 -12.15 -13.16 6.28
C VAL A 127 -12.92 -12.98 7.58
N ARG A 128 -12.74 -13.90 8.52
CA ARG A 128 -13.22 -13.73 9.89
C ARG A 128 -12.06 -13.25 10.75
N GLY A 129 -12.25 -12.16 11.48
CA GLY A 129 -11.20 -11.67 12.37
C GLY A 129 -11.44 -10.29 12.92
N PHE A 130 -10.68 -9.95 13.95
CA PHE A 130 -10.84 -8.70 14.68
C PHE A 130 -9.48 -8.07 15.01
N GLU A 131 -9.54 -6.82 15.45
CA GLU A 131 -8.45 -6.16 16.15
C GLU A 131 -8.90 -5.68 17.53
N ARG A 132 -8.01 -5.83 18.51
CA ARG A 132 -8.01 -5.08 19.77
C ARG A 132 -6.75 -4.18 19.79
N PRO A 133 -6.87 -2.85 19.66
CA PRO A 133 -5.72 -1.98 19.48
C PRO A 133 -4.78 -1.92 20.69
N LYS A 134 -5.27 -2.21 21.91
CA LYS A 134 -4.56 -2.09 23.19
C LYS A 134 -4.95 -3.20 24.17
N ASN A 135 -4.41 -3.15 25.39
CA ASN A 135 -4.88 -3.99 26.50
C ASN A 135 -6.40 -3.96 26.66
N ASN A 136 -6.97 -5.05 27.16
CA ASN A 136 -8.41 -5.18 27.38
C ASN A 136 -8.91 -4.06 28.32
N ASP A 137 -9.73 -3.14 27.78
CA ASP A 137 -10.33 -2.02 28.50
C ASP A 137 -11.84 -2.21 28.69
N GLY A 138 -12.33 -3.43 28.50
CA GLY A 138 -13.74 -3.77 28.51
C GLY A 138 -14.56 -3.02 27.45
N GLY A 139 -13.93 -2.55 26.36
CA GLY A 139 -14.60 -1.89 25.24
C GLY A 139 -14.99 -0.43 25.49
N ALA A 140 -14.28 0.25 26.40
CA ALA A 140 -14.57 1.64 26.76
C ALA A 140 -14.43 2.59 25.54
N ALA A 141 -13.32 2.49 24.80
CA ALA A 141 -13.09 3.31 23.61
C ALA A 141 -14.08 2.98 22.48
N TYR A 142 -14.40 1.71 22.28
CA TYR A 142 -15.38 1.26 21.28
C TYR A 142 -16.76 1.89 21.52
N ARG A 143 -17.27 1.80 22.76
CA ARG A 143 -18.58 2.39 23.12
C ARG A 143 -18.60 3.92 23.03
N ALA A 144 -17.45 4.57 23.21
CA ALA A 144 -17.30 6.01 23.04
C ALA A 144 -17.15 6.43 21.56
N GLY A 145 -16.98 5.48 20.63
CA GLY A 145 -16.71 5.77 19.22
C GLY A 145 -15.32 6.35 18.96
N THR A 146 -14.39 6.23 19.91
CA THR A 146 -13.03 6.78 19.83
C THR A 146 -11.97 5.72 19.56
N GLU A 147 -12.38 4.47 19.33
CA GLU A 147 -11.45 3.40 18.99
C GLU A 147 -11.03 3.49 17.52
N THR A 148 -9.72 3.46 17.29
CA THR A 148 -9.13 3.38 15.95
C THR A 148 -8.68 1.96 15.69
N ILE A 149 -9.10 1.41 14.56
CA ILE A 149 -8.64 0.12 14.03
C ILE A 149 -7.54 0.39 13.01
N TYR A 150 -6.41 -0.29 13.14
CA TYR A 150 -5.22 -0.17 12.32
C TYR A 150 -4.99 -1.38 11.40
N ALA A 151 -5.45 -2.56 11.81
CA ALA A 151 -5.40 -3.77 11.01
C ALA A 151 -6.34 -3.64 9.81
N THR A 152 -5.78 -3.91 8.63
CA THR A 152 -6.49 -3.83 7.35
C THR A 152 -6.46 -5.17 6.65
N PHE A 153 -7.61 -5.59 6.13
CA PHE A 153 -7.73 -6.67 5.17
C PHE A 153 -7.59 -6.09 3.77
N TYR A 154 -6.73 -6.68 2.93
CA TYR A 154 -6.42 -6.10 1.63
C TYR A 154 -6.32 -7.13 0.50
N ALA A 155 -6.52 -6.61 -0.70
CA ALA A 155 -6.34 -7.28 -1.97
C ALA A 155 -5.65 -6.35 -2.96
N LYS A 156 -4.56 -6.81 -3.57
CA LYS A 156 -3.81 -6.08 -4.57
C LYS A 156 -3.69 -6.90 -5.84
N ALA A 157 -4.42 -6.49 -6.87
CA ALA A 157 -4.23 -6.99 -8.22
C ALA A 157 -3.03 -6.28 -8.87
N SER A 158 -2.38 -6.92 -9.84
CA SER A 158 -1.35 -6.25 -10.66
C SER A 158 -1.92 -5.16 -11.57
N SER A 159 -3.22 -5.21 -11.86
CA SER A 159 -3.92 -4.37 -12.85
C SER A 159 -4.68 -3.17 -12.27
N PHE A 160 -4.94 -3.15 -10.96
CA PHE A 160 -5.72 -2.12 -10.27
C PHE A 160 -5.07 -1.74 -8.93
N PRO A 161 -5.34 -0.52 -8.39
CA PRO A 161 -4.90 -0.13 -7.05
C PRO A 161 -5.36 -1.12 -5.98
N GLU A 162 -4.62 -1.16 -4.88
CA GLU A 162 -4.98 -1.98 -3.72
C GLU A 162 -6.35 -1.58 -3.19
N ARG A 163 -7.18 -2.60 -2.93
CA ARG A 163 -8.42 -2.48 -2.17
C ARG A 163 -8.14 -2.93 -0.75
N ASN A 164 -8.63 -2.19 0.22
CA ASN A 164 -8.54 -2.58 1.62
C ASN A 164 -9.76 -2.11 2.42
N THR A 165 -9.96 -2.74 3.57
CA THR A 165 -10.95 -2.36 4.57
C THR A 165 -10.40 -2.65 5.96
N ALA A 166 -10.79 -1.84 6.94
CA ALA A 166 -10.44 -2.10 8.33
C ALA A 166 -11.17 -3.37 8.84
N PHE A 167 -10.51 -4.11 9.73
CA PHE A 167 -11.17 -5.16 10.50
C PHE A 167 -12.16 -4.57 11.51
N PRO A 168 -13.11 -5.37 12.02
CA PRO A 168 -13.93 -4.95 13.15
C PRO A 168 -13.13 -4.93 14.45
N SER A 169 -13.54 -4.04 15.36
CA SER A 169 -13.15 -4.10 16.76
C SER A 169 -13.54 -5.44 17.38
N LEU A 170 -12.65 -6.02 18.18
CA LEU A 170 -12.94 -7.15 19.07
C LEU A 170 -14.17 -6.85 19.96
N TYR A 171 -14.40 -5.60 20.35
CA TYR A 171 -15.51 -5.24 21.22
C TYR A 171 -16.87 -5.13 20.51
N LYS A 172 -16.92 -5.37 19.20
CA LYS A 172 -18.16 -5.38 18.42
C LYS A 172 -19.14 -6.45 18.91
N HIS A 173 -18.64 -7.58 19.39
CA HIS A 173 -19.48 -8.68 19.85
C HIS A 173 -19.10 -9.09 21.27
N ARG A 174 -20.11 -9.25 22.13
CA ARG A 174 -19.90 -9.82 23.45
C ARG A 174 -19.70 -11.32 23.35
N PHE A 175 -18.91 -11.86 24.27
CA PHE A 175 -18.60 -13.27 24.38
C PHE A 175 -18.66 -13.71 25.84
N THR A 176 -19.43 -14.76 26.10
CA THR A 176 -19.49 -15.43 27.42
C THR A 176 -19.13 -16.89 27.18
N GLY A 177 -17.99 -17.30 27.71
CA GLY A 177 -17.44 -18.63 27.49
C GLY A 177 -16.02 -18.74 28.04
N ASN A 178 -15.41 -19.91 27.85
CA ASN A 178 -14.00 -20.09 28.21
C ASN A 178 -13.10 -19.16 27.38
N GLY A 179 -12.09 -18.55 28.00
CA GLY A 179 -11.20 -17.60 27.31
C GLY A 179 -11.73 -16.16 27.22
N GLN A 180 -12.78 -15.81 27.97
CA GLN A 180 -13.29 -14.44 28.03
C GLN A 180 -12.61 -13.57 29.09
N LEU A 181 -12.57 -12.26 28.85
CA LEU A 181 -12.31 -11.23 29.85
C LEU A 181 -13.21 -10.03 29.60
N ASN A 182 -13.89 -9.53 30.64
CA ASN A 182 -14.84 -8.42 30.57
C ASN A 182 -16.00 -8.64 29.58
N ASN A 183 -16.44 -9.89 29.39
CA ASN A 183 -17.47 -10.31 28.43
C ASN A 183 -17.05 -10.18 26.96
N TYR A 184 -15.74 -10.30 26.69
CA TYR A 184 -15.18 -10.27 25.35
C TYR A 184 -14.12 -11.37 25.20
N VAL A 185 -13.86 -11.78 23.97
CA VAL A 185 -12.80 -12.74 23.65
C VAL A 185 -11.46 -12.22 24.17
N ASN A 186 -10.67 -13.07 24.82
CA ASN A 186 -9.37 -12.69 25.38
C ASN A 186 -8.28 -13.75 25.19
N THR A 187 -8.58 -14.87 24.53
CA THR A 187 -7.61 -15.91 24.16
C THR A 187 -7.95 -16.45 22.77
N MET A 188 -6.97 -17.04 22.08
CA MET A 188 -7.18 -17.71 20.78
C MET A 188 -8.23 -18.83 20.90
N ALA A 189 -8.21 -19.64 21.97
CA ALA A 189 -9.24 -20.65 22.22
C ALA A 189 -10.66 -20.06 22.36
N GLY A 190 -10.78 -18.89 23.00
CA GLY A 190 -12.07 -18.17 23.07
C GLY A 190 -12.52 -17.67 21.69
N ALA A 191 -11.57 -17.23 20.85
CA ALA A 191 -11.85 -16.81 19.48
C ALA A 191 -12.36 -17.98 18.63
N GLU A 192 -11.73 -19.16 18.72
CA GLU A 192 -12.15 -20.38 18.01
C GLU A 192 -13.59 -20.78 18.36
N ILE A 193 -13.94 -20.79 19.66
CA ILE A 193 -15.31 -21.07 20.10
C ILE A 193 -16.29 -20.07 19.48
N MET A 194 -15.92 -18.78 19.46
CA MET A 194 -16.78 -17.74 18.93
C MET A 194 -16.93 -17.81 17.40
N PHE A 195 -15.86 -18.16 16.68
CA PHE A 195 -15.84 -18.28 15.23
C PHE A 195 -16.62 -19.49 14.72
N ASN A 196 -16.67 -20.58 15.50
CA ASN A 196 -17.41 -21.79 15.17
C ASN A 196 -18.89 -21.77 15.60
N ASN A 197 -19.40 -20.64 16.09
CA ASN A 197 -20.81 -20.54 16.45
C ASN A 197 -21.69 -20.52 15.19
N PRO A 198 -22.66 -21.45 15.04
CA PRO A 198 -23.46 -21.62 13.82
C PRO A 198 -24.30 -20.40 13.41
N ASP A 199 -24.60 -19.49 14.35
CA ASP A 199 -25.36 -18.25 14.08
C ASP A 199 -24.45 -17.04 13.73
N SER A 200 -23.14 -17.23 13.69
CA SER A 200 -22.21 -16.11 13.83
C SER A 200 -21.66 -15.56 12.52
N ALA A 201 -22.33 -14.54 11.99
CA ALA A 201 -21.68 -13.52 11.14
C ALA A 201 -20.63 -12.68 11.93
N TYR A 202 -20.15 -13.18 13.07
CA TYR A 202 -19.24 -12.46 13.95
C TYR A 202 -17.92 -12.22 13.25
N TYR A 203 -17.53 -10.95 13.25
CA TYR A 203 -16.26 -10.49 12.73
C TYR A 203 -15.97 -10.84 11.27
N VAL A 204 -17.00 -11.18 10.47
CA VAL A 204 -16.83 -11.36 9.03
C VAL A 204 -16.61 -9.99 8.39
N THR A 205 -15.48 -9.85 7.73
CA THR A 205 -15.09 -8.69 6.94
C THR A 205 -15.17 -9.07 5.48
N THR A 206 -15.89 -8.29 4.68
CA THR A 206 -16.00 -8.50 3.23
C THR A 206 -15.28 -7.39 2.49
N LEU A 207 -14.42 -7.75 1.56
CA LEU A 207 -13.77 -6.84 0.64
C LEU A 207 -14.30 -7.10 -0.78
N THR A 208 -14.97 -6.11 -1.35
CA THR A 208 -15.60 -6.20 -2.68
C THR A 208 -14.81 -5.42 -3.74
N ASP A 209 -15.27 -5.51 -4.98
CA ASP A 209 -14.77 -4.70 -6.10
C ASP A 209 -13.29 -4.92 -6.37
N ILE A 210 -12.91 -6.20 -6.33
CA ILE A 210 -11.59 -6.68 -6.71
C ILE A 210 -11.69 -7.12 -8.17
N TYR A 211 -10.83 -6.59 -9.04
CA TYR A 211 -10.89 -6.86 -10.47
C TYR A 211 -9.56 -7.40 -10.97
N LEU A 212 -9.60 -8.51 -11.71
CA LEU A 212 -8.42 -9.15 -12.28
C LEU A 212 -8.58 -9.28 -13.79
N THR A 213 -7.57 -8.84 -14.55
CA THR A 213 -7.48 -9.16 -15.98
C THR A 213 -6.91 -10.57 -16.17
N ASP A 214 -7.01 -11.09 -17.39
CA ASP A 214 -6.40 -12.38 -17.73
C ASP A 214 -4.88 -12.37 -17.48
N GLY A 215 -4.37 -13.46 -16.93
CA GLY A 215 -2.96 -13.60 -16.51
C GLY A 215 -2.52 -12.72 -15.33
N ALA A 216 -3.39 -11.91 -14.74
CA ALA A 216 -3.05 -11.09 -13.57
C ALA A 216 -2.81 -11.94 -12.31
N THR A 217 -2.01 -11.39 -11.40
CA THR A 217 -1.85 -11.95 -10.05
C THR A 217 -2.68 -11.17 -9.04
N LEU A 218 -3.11 -11.86 -7.98
CA LEU A 218 -3.83 -11.28 -6.86
C LEU A 218 -3.09 -11.59 -5.56
N THR A 219 -2.60 -10.55 -4.89
CA THR A 219 -2.07 -10.67 -3.54
C THR A 219 -3.18 -10.39 -2.54
N VAL A 220 -3.45 -11.31 -1.63
CA VAL A 220 -4.48 -11.18 -0.60
C VAL A 220 -3.84 -11.32 0.77
N GLY A 221 -4.27 -10.53 1.75
CA GLY A 221 -3.61 -10.54 3.05
C GLY A 221 -4.20 -9.59 4.07
N ALA A 222 -3.56 -9.55 5.23
CA ALA A 222 -3.84 -8.61 6.30
C ALA A 222 -2.55 -7.90 6.71
N LYS A 223 -2.63 -6.60 7.05
CA LYS A 223 -1.47 -5.82 7.48
C LYS A 223 -1.81 -4.76 8.52
N SER A 224 -0.81 -4.38 9.30
CA SER A 224 -0.82 -3.25 10.22
C SER A 224 0.61 -2.75 10.46
N ASP A 225 0.81 -1.44 10.41
CA ASP A 225 2.05 -0.76 10.81
C ASP A 225 1.99 -0.26 12.27
N PHE A 226 0.89 -0.56 12.97
CA PHE A 226 0.67 -0.15 14.34
C PHE A 226 1.15 -1.21 15.34
N GLN A 227 1.74 -0.75 16.45
CA GLN A 227 2.19 -1.60 17.55
C GLN A 227 2.12 -0.84 18.87
N GLN A 228 1.55 -1.50 19.90
CA GLN A 228 1.66 -1.08 21.29
C GLN A 228 1.37 -2.24 22.27
N GLY A 229 1.47 -1.97 23.56
CA GLY A 229 1.13 -2.93 24.61
C GLY A 229 -0.33 -3.41 24.54
N GLY A 230 -0.51 -4.73 24.51
CA GLY A 230 -1.82 -5.39 24.44
C GLY A 230 -2.50 -5.41 23.07
N TYR A 231 -1.88 -4.80 22.04
CA TYR A 231 -2.34 -4.89 20.65
C TYR A 231 -2.50 -6.35 20.23
N TRP A 232 -3.63 -6.67 19.61
CA TRP A 232 -3.95 -8.03 19.21
C TRP A 232 -4.82 -8.04 17.95
N ALA A 233 -4.34 -8.68 16.89
CA ALA A 233 -5.14 -8.99 15.71
C ALA A 233 -5.16 -10.49 15.49
N LEU A 234 -6.32 -11.04 15.11
CA LEU A 234 -6.51 -12.47 14.93
C LEU A 234 -7.44 -12.75 13.76
N PHE A 235 -7.06 -13.68 12.89
CA PHE A 235 -7.76 -13.97 11.63
C PHE A 235 -7.93 -15.47 11.39
N ASP A 236 -8.98 -15.82 10.66
CA ASP A 236 -9.34 -17.16 10.22
C ASP A 236 -10.35 -17.08 9.04
N ASP A 237 -10.69 -18.20 8.43
CA ASP A 237 -11.80 -18.41 7.49
C ASP A 237 -11.75 -17.47 6.29
N PHE A 238 -10.59 -17.42 5.61
CA PHE A 238 -10.43 -16.65 4.37
C PHE A 238 -11.21 -17.31 3.24
N LYS A 239 -12.03 -16.54 2.52
CA LYS A 239 -12.83 -17.02 1.38
C LYS A 239 -12.62 -16.16 0.16
N LEU A 240 -12.66 -16.81 -1.00
CA LEU A 240 -12.54 -16.17 -2.29
C LEU A 240 -13.75 -16.52 -3.14
N TYR A 241 -14.40 -15.50 -3.67
CA TYR A 241 -15.56 -15.66 -4.53
C TYR A 241 -15.35 -14.92 -5.84
N TYR A 242 -15.70 -15.58 -6.95
CA TYR A 242 -15.80 -14.96 -8.26
C TYR A 242 -17.25 -14.54 -8.53
N GLU A 243 -17.43 -13.27 -8.90
CA GLU A 243 -18.74 -12.62 -9.04
C GLU A 243 -19.07 -12.26 -10.50
N GLY A 244 -18.32 -12.78 -11.48
CA GLY A 244 -18.65 -12.60 -12.89
C GLY A 244 -18.00 -11.38 -13.54
N GLN A 245 -18.69 -10.85 -14.55
CA GLN A 245 -18.14 -9.87 -15.50
C GLN A 245 -18.80 -8.49 -15.44
N ASP A 246 -19.41 -8.14 -14.31
CA ASP A 246 -19.87 -6.77 -14.06
C ASP A 246 -18.66 -5.87 -13.72
N TYR A 247 -18.33 -4.96 -14.63
CA TYR A 247 -17.18 -4.06 -14.51
C TYR A 247 -17.56 -2.61 -14.14
N SER A 248 -18.82 -2.36 -13.76
CA SER A 248 -19.30 -1.02 -13.37
C SER A 248 -18.52 -0.42 -12.20
N GLY A 249 -18.16 -1.25 -11.20
CA GLY A 249 -17.32 -0.82 -10.09
C GLY A 249 -15.89 -0.50 -10.51
N ALA A 250 -15.32 -1.22 -11.49
CA ALA A 250 -14.00 -0.90 -12.04
C ALA A 250 -14.02 0.45 -12.79
N ALA A 251 -15.07 0.73 -13.56
CA ALA A 251 -15.26 2.04 -14.19
C ALA A 251 -15.38 3.16 -13.15
N THR A 252 -16.10 2.93 -12.05
CA THR A 252 -16.20 3.87 -10.92
C THR A 252 -14.82 4.15 -10.30
N MET A 253 -13.98 3.12 -10.13
CA MET A 253 -12.61 3.28 -9.63
C MET A 253 -11.74 4.11 -10.58
N VAL A 254 -11.84 3.87 -11.90
CA VAL A 254 -11.13 4.66 -12.92
C VAL A 254 -11.58 6.12 -12.87
N LEU A 255 -12.88 6.40 -12.75
CA LEU A 255 -13.38 7.77 -12.64
C LEU A 255 -12.92 8.48 -11.36
N ALA A 256 -12.78 7.75 -10.25
CA ALA A 256 -12.20 8.31 -9.02
C ALA A 256 -10.73 8.73 -9.22
N LEU A 257 -9.95 7.95 -9.98
CA LEU A 257 -8.59 8.32 -10.37
C LEU A 257 -8.56 9.50 -11.34
N VAL A 258 -9.48 9.54 -12.31
CA VAL A 258 -9.64 10.70 -13.22
C VAL A 258 -9.88 11.98 -12.43
N ASN A 259 -10.75 11.95 -11.42
CA ASN A 259 -11.04 13.12 -10.59
C ASN A 259 -9.80 13.58 -9.80
N GLN A 260 -9.04 12.65 -9.21
CA GLN A 260 -7.77 12.97 -8.55
C GLN A 260 -6.76 13.58 -9.53
N ALA A 261 -6.62 12.99 -10.72
CA ALA A 261 -5.74 13.49 -11.75
C ALA A 261 -6.13 14.90 -12.23
N LYS A 262 -7.42 15.21 -12.36
CA LYS A 262 -7.92 16.54 -12.72
C LYS A 262 -7.59 17.60 -11.67
N VAL A 263 -7.76 17.28 -10.39
CA VAL A 263 -7.37 18.18 -9.28
C VAL A 263 -5.87 18.47 -9.35
N LEU A 264 -5.06 17.43 -9.52
CA LEU A 264 -3.60 17.57 -9.61
C LEU A 264 -3.16 18.32 -10.87
N ALA A 265 -3.83 18.11 -12.00
CA ALA A 265 -3.54 18.82 -13.26
C ALA A 265 -3.82 20.33 -13.18
N ALA A 266 -4.65 20.78 -12.23
CA ALA A 266 -4.86 22.20 -11.95
C ALA A 266 -3.79 22.82 -11.03
N SER A 267 -2.88 22.01 -10.49
CA SER A 267 -1.82 22.46 -9.58
C SER A 267 -0.60 22.96 -10.35
N HIS A 268 0.32 23.63 -9.65
CA HIS A 268 1.55 24.13 -10.25
C HIS A 268 2.58 23.01 -10.40
N ILE A 269 2.59 22.40 -11.58
CA ILE A 269 3.39 21.22 -11.92
C ILE A 269 4.10 21.40 -13.26
N GLN A 270 5.09 20.56 -13.54
CA GLN A 270 5.81 20.57 -14.81
C GLN A 270 4.87 20.32 -15.99
N THR A 271 5.13 20.95 -17.14
CA THR A 271 4.35 20.75 -18.38
C THR A 271 4.35 19.28 -18.82
N SER A 272 5.47 18.59 -18.64
CA SER A 272 5.59 17.16 -18.94
C SER A 272 4.65 16.32 -18.06
N ALA A 273 4.61 16.59 -16.76
CA ALA A 273 3.70 15.92 -15.82
C ALA A 273 2.23 16.23 -16.14
N PHE A 274 1.90 17.48 -16.47
CA PHE A 274 0.57 17.89 -16.91
C PHE A 274 0.12 17.15 -18.19
N THR A 275 1.04 16.99 -19.15
CA THR A 275 0.77 16.27 -20.41
C THR A 275 0.48 14.79 -20.14
N THR A 276 1.29 14.15 -19.29
CA THR A 276 1.07 12.74 -18.88
C THR A 276 -0.27 12.57 -18.17
N LEU A 277 -0.63 13.48 -17.25
CA LEU A 277 -1.93 13.49 -16.59
C LEU A 277 -3.08 13.65 -17.58
N SER A 278 -2.99 14.63 -18.50
CA SER A 278 -4.04 14.91 -19.48
C SER A 278 -4.32 13.71 -20.39
N ASN A 279 -3.27 13.04 -20.87
CA ASN A 279 -3.41 11.84 -21.69
C ASN A 279 -4.03 10.66 -20.92
N ALA A 280 -3.63 10.47 -19.65
CA ALA A 280 -4.20 9.44 -18.79
C ALA A 280 -5.67 9.73 -18.44
N ILE A 281 -6.03 10.99 -18.20
CA ILE A 281 -7.41 11.46 -17.98
C ILE A 281 -8.28 11.10 -19.19
N ALA A 282 -7.86 11.49 -20.40
CA ALA A 282 -8.62 11.20 -21.61
C ALA A 282 -8.84 9.69 -21.83
N THR A 283 -7.78 8.89 -21.62
CA THR A 283 -7.85 7.42 -21.69
C THR A 283 -8.82 6.85 -20.65
N GLY A 284 -8.79 7.38 -19.42
CA GLY A 284 -9.68 6.98 -18.33
C GLY A 284 -11.15 7.28 -18.59
N GLU A 285 -11.44 8.49 -19.08
CA GLU A 285 -12.80 8.89 -19.43
C GLU A 285 -13.36 8.06 -20.59
N GLN A 286 -12.53 7.78 -21.60
CA GLN A 286 -12.93 6.93 -22.73
C GLN A 286 -13.24 5.50 -22.27
N ALA A 287 -12.34 4.89 -21.48
CA ALA A 287 -12.52 3.50 -21.03
C ALA A 287 -13.72 3.34 -20.07
N ALA A 288 -13.91 4.30 -19.15
CA ALA A 288 -14.99 4.25 -18.18
C ALA A 288 -16.35 4.70 -18.73
N GLY A 289 -16.36 5.49 -19.81
CA GLY A 289 -17.57 5.97 -20.48
C GLY A 289 -18.03 5.13 -21.67
N ALA A 290 -17.39 4.00 -21.94
CA ALA A 290 -17.75 3.13 -23.07
C ALA A 290 -19.11 2.44 -22.83
N ASP A 291 -19.92 2.34 -23.90
CA ASP A 291 -21.23 1.64 -23.86
C ASP A 291 -21.09 0.17 -23.42
N SER A 292 -19.96 -0.45 -23.74
CA SER A 292 -19.60 -1.80 -23.30
C SER A 292 -18.25 -1.74 -22.62
N LEU A 293 -18.25 -1.97 -21.30
CA LEU A 293 -17.05 -1.93 -20.48
C LEU A 293 -16.14 -3.12 -20.78
N ILE A 294 -14.88 -2.83 -21.08
CA ILE A 294 -13.84 -3.84 -21.32
C ILE A 294 -12.85 -3.79 -20.18
N LEU A 295 -12.77 -4.87 -19.39
CA LEU A 295 -11.94 -4.89 -18.18
C LEU A 295 -10.45 -4.60 -18.47
N LYS A 296 -9.94 -5.05 -19.62
CA LYS A 296 -8.57 -4.79 -20.05
C LYS A 296 -8.30 -3.29 -20.25
N ASP A 297 -9.23 -2.57 -20.87
CA ASP A 297 -9.09 -1.14 -21.14
C ASP A 297 -9.18 -0.32 -19.84
N LEU A 298 -10.10 -0.70 -18.94
CA LEU A 298 -10.19 -0.14 -17.60
C LEU A 298 -8.90 -0.35 -16.79
N ALA A 299 -8.30 -1.53 -16.87
CA ALA A 299 -7.03 -1.84 -16.22
C ALA A 299 -5.86 -1.01 -16.78
N ILE A 300 -5.78 -0.86 -18.11
CA ILE A 300 -4.76 -0.02 -18.76
C ILE A 300 -4.92 1.44 -18.32
N ALA A 301 -6.15 1.96 -18.36
CA ALA A 301 -6.47 3.31 -17.89
C ALA A 301 -6.11 3.50 -16.40
N SER A 302 -6.47 2.54 -15.54
CA SER A 302 -6.17 2.60 -14.11
C SER A 302 -4.67 2.66 -13.83
N GLN A 303 -3.85 1.87 -14.54
CA GLN A 303 -2.40 1.88 -14.41
C GLN A 303 -1.79 3.19 -14.91
N ALA A 304 -2.23 3.66 -16.08
CA ALA A 304 -1.76 4.92 -16.66
C ALA A 304 -2.07 6.11 -15.74
N LEU A 305 -3.29 6.19 -15.20
CA LEU A 305 -3.70 7.21 -14.25
C LEU A 305 -2.88 7.15 -12.97
N THR A 306 -2.69 5.96 -12.39
CA THR A 306 -1.90 5.80 -11.16
C THR A 306 -0.46 6.28 -11.36
N ALA A 307 0.18 5.89 -12.46
CA ALA A 307 1.53 6.35 -12.78
C ALA A 307 1.59 7.87 -13.00
N ALA A 308 0.65 8.43 -13.76
CA ALA A 308 0.58 9.87 -14.04
C ALA A 308 0.37 10.70 -12.77
N ILE A 309 -0.48 10.23 -11.84
CA ILE A 309 -0.73 10.88 -10.55
C ILE A 309 0.54 10.91 -9.71
N GLU A 310 1.31 9.81 -9.64
CA GLU A 310 2.56 9.79 -8.88
C GLU A 310 3.64 10.71 -9.49
N THR A 311 3.74 10.78 -10.83
CA THR A 311 4.58 11.78 -11.50
C THR A 311 4.14 13.21 -11.18
N GLY A 312 2.84 13.49 -11.25
CA GLY A 312 2.29 14.82 -10.92
C GLY A 312 2.55 15.23 -9.48
N LYS A 313 2.35 14.33 -8.50
CA LYS A 313 2.59 14.60 -7.06
C LYS A 313 4.07 14.90 -6.80
N THR A 314 4.96 14.16 -7.45
CA THR A 314 6.41 14.42 -7.33
C THR A 314 6.76 15.82 -7.82
N SER A 315 6.16 16.23 -8.94
CA SER A 315 6.33 17.57 -9.51
C SER A 315 5.76 18.67 -8.60
N GLU A 316 4.52 18.49 -8.14
CA GLU A 316 3.83 19.41 -7.22
C GLU A 316 4.63 19.61 -5.92
N ALA A 317 5.15 18.53 -5.35
CA ALA A 317 5.97 18.58 -4.14
C ALA A 317 7.25 19.40 -4.35
N ALA A 318 7.91 19.27 -5.51
CA ALA A 318 9.11 20.02 -5.84
C ALA A 318 8.83 21.54 -5.95
N TYR A 319 7.76 21.93 -6.66
CA TYR A 319 7.34 23.34 -6.72
C TYR A 319 6.90 23.89 -5.36
N THR A 320 6.19 23.09 -4.57
CA THR A 320 5.76 23.48 -3.22
C THR A 320 6.96 23.73 -2.29
N ALA A 321 8.01 22.91 -2.40
CA ALA A 321 9.25 23.12 -1.65
C ALA A 321 9.96 24.41 -2.06
N LEU A 322 10.06 24.70 -3.36
CA LEU A 322 10.65 25.95 -3.86
C LEU A 322 9.81 27.17 -3.44
N GLN A 323 8.47 27.09 -3.53
CA GLN A 323 7.57 28.14 -3.09
C GLN A 323 7.74 28.43 -1.59
N SER A 324 7.89 27.40 -0.76
CA SER A 324 8.14 27.54 0.68
C SER A 324 9.46 28.25 0.97
N ALA A 325 10.53 27.89 0.24
CA ALA A 325 11.83 28.56 0.35
C ALA A 325 11.77 30.03 -0.10
N LEU A 326 11.03 30.32 -1.18
CA LEU A 326 10.79 31.69 -1.66
C LEU A 326 10.06 32.53 -0.62
N THR A 327 8.98 32.00 -0.03
CA THR A 327 8.22 32.69 1.02
C THR A 327 9.10 32.98 2.24
N ALA A 328 9.91 32.00 2.68
CA ALA A 328 10.84 32.19 3.79
C ALA A 328 11.92 33.24 3.48
N ALA A 329 12.44 33.26 2.24
CA ALA A 329 13.43 34.24 1.81
C ALA A 329 12.87 35.66 1.74
N GLN A 330 11.67 35.81 1.19
CA GLN A 330 10.95 37.09 1.14
C GLN A 330 10.65 37.61 2.55
N ALA A 331 10.22 36.73 3.48
CA ALA A 331 9.98 37.11 4.86
C ALA A 331 11.26 37.48 5.63
N ALA A 332 12.42 36.95 5.24
CA ALA A 332 13.69 37.26 5.86
C ALA A 332 14.33 38.56 5.35
N LEU A 333 13.99 38.99 4.13
CA LEU A 333 14.60 40.15 3.50
C LEU A 333 14.19 41.45 4.21
N GLY A 334 15.19 42.21 4.63
CA GLY A 334 15.07 43.58 5.10
C GLY A 334 16.26 44.42 4.63
N GLU A 335 16.43 45.60 5.21
CA GLU A 335 17.64 46.40 4.99
C GLU A 335 18.86 45.72 5.64
N GLY A 336 20.08 45.95 5.11
CA GLY A 336 21.31 45.45 5.71
C GLY A 336 22.32 44.87 4.73
N ILE A 337 23.40 44.31 5.27
CA ILE A 337 24.50 43.75 4.48
C ILE A 337 24.01 42.50 3.73
N GLY A 338 24.25 42.45 2.42
CA GLY A 338 23.85 41.32 1.58
C GLY A 338 22.38 41.30 1.17
N ALA A 339 21.60 42.36 1.46
CA ALA A 339 20.20 42.48 1.02
C ALA A 339 20.06 42.31 -0.50
N ASP A 340 20.91 42.98 -1.30
CA ASP A 340 20.92 42.86 -2.76
C ASP A 340 21.20 41.43 -3.24
N SER A 341 22.07 40.70 -2.53
CA SER A 341 22.41 39.32 -2.87
C SER A 341 21.25 38.37 -2.56
N LEU A 342 20.57 38.55 -1.43
CA LEU A 342 19.35 37.80 -1.10
C LEU A 342 18.23 38.13 -2.10
N GLN A 343 18.04 39.40 -2.45
CA GLN A 343 17.07 39.82 -3.44
C GLN A 343 17.35 39.19 -4.82
N ALA A 344 18.61 39.15 -5.25
CA ALA A 344 19.00 38.48 -6.49
C ALA A 344 18.74 36.96 -6.46
N ALA A 345 18.96 36.31 -5.31
CA ALA A 345 18.62 34.89 -5.14
C ALA A 345 17.10 34.66 -5.21
N ILE A 346 16.29 35.51 -4.58
CA ILE A 346 14.82 35.50 -4.68
C ILE A 346 14.38 35.61 -6.14
N SER A 347 14.94 36.56 -6.90
CA SER A 347 14.60 36.74 -8.31
C SER A 347 14.95 35.52 -9.16
N ARG A 348 16.12 34.88 -8.94
CA ARG A 348 16.48 33.63 -9.62
C ARG A 348 15.52 32.49 -9.25
N GLY A 349 15.21 32.33 -7.96
CA GLY A 349 14.27 31.33 -7.50
C GLY A 349 12.87 31.49 -8.07
N GLN A 350 12.38 32.74 -8.20
CA GLN A 350 11.11 33.05 -8.85
C GLN A 350 11.12 32.72 -10.35
N ALA A 351 12.22 33.01 -11.04
CA ALA A 351 12.38 32.64 -12.44
C ALA A 351 12.33 31.11 -12.63
N THR A 352 13.00 30.34 -11.76
CA THR A 352 12.93 28.88 -11.76
C THR A 352 11.53 28.38 -11.42
N TYR A 353 10.87 28.96 -10.42
CA TYR A 353 9.51 28.60 -10.02
C TYR A 353 8.49 28.82 -11.15
N ASN A 354 8.59 29.92 -11.90
CA ASN A 354 7.68 30.21 -13.00
C ASN A 354 7.98 29.39 -14.27
N ASN A 355 9.11 28.69 -14.33
CA ASN A 355 9.49 27.87 -15.47
C ASN A 355 8.95 26.45 -15.32
N LEU A 356 7.79 26.17 -15.92
CA LEU A 356 7.16 24.83 -15.90
C LEU A 356 7.98 23.73 -16.59
N GLU A 357 9.05 24.07 -17.30
CA GLU A 357 9.98 23.10 -17.90
C GLU A 357 11.21 22.82 -17.01
N ALA A 358 11.32 23.48 -15.85
CA ALA A 358 12.43 23.24 -14.94
C ALA A 358 12.45 21.77 -14.47
N ASP A 359 13.61 21.14 -14.55
CA ASP A 359 13.78 19.77 -14.03
C ASP A 359 13.77 19.75 -12.49
N LEU A 360 13.52 18.57 -11.91
CA LEU A 360 13.40 18.40 -10.46
C LEU A 360 14.67 18.78 -9.69
N ASN A 361 15.86 18.57 -10.29
CA ASN A 361 17.13 18.92 -9.66
C ASN A 361 17.34 20.44 -9.67
N SER A 362 16.96 21.13 -10.74
CA SER A 362 16.98 22.58 -10.84
C SER A 362 16.05 23.22 -9.79
N LEU A 363 14.84 22.68 -9.61
CA LEU A 363 13.90 23.12 -8.55
C LEU A 363 14.48 22.94 -7.15
N ALA A 364 15.03 21.75 -6.86
CA ALA A 364 15.65 21.45 -5.57
C ALA A 364 16.90 22.32 -5.29
N THR A 365 17.70 22.57 -6.32
CA THR A 365 18.89 23.43 -6.25
C THR A 365 18.47 24.87 -5.94
N ALA A 366 17.47 25.41 -6.64
CA ALA A 366 16.96 26.76 -6.38
C ALA A 366 16.44 26.91 -4.94
N ALA A 367 15.72 25.92 -4.40
CA ALA A 367 15.25 25.93 -3.01
C ALA A 367 16.42 25.91 -2.01
N THR A 368 17.47 25.14 -2.30
CA THR A 368 18.69 25.06 -1.48
C THR A 368 19.46 26.38 -1.52
N ASP A 369 19.63 26.97 -2.70
CA ASP A 369 20.33 28.24 -2.89
C ASP A 369 19.62 29.40 -2.19
N LEU A 370 18.28 29.43 -2.22
CA LEU A 370 17.50 30.38 -1.41
C LEU A 370 17.76 30.20 0.08
N SER A 371 17.73 28.97 0.58
CA SER A 371 17.97 28.68 1.99
C SER A 371 19.38 29.11 2.42
N LYS A 372 20.39 28.88 1.57
CA LYS A 372 21.76 29.34 1.79
C LYS A 372 21.87 30.87 1.76
N ALA A 373 21.21 31.53 0.81
CA ALA A 373 21.21 33.00 0.72
C ALA A 373 20.56 33.64 1.95
N VAL A 374 19.46 33.06 2.46
CA VAL A 374 18.81 33.50 3.70
C VAL A 374 19.75 33.35 4.89
N LEU A 375 20.43 32.21 5.01
CA LEU A 375 21.41 31.99 6.07
C LEU A 375 22.56 33.01 5.99
N ALA A 376 23.12 33.22 4.79
CA ALA A 376 24.18 34.19 4.56
C ALA A 376 23.75 35.61 4.96
N TYR A 377 22.56 36.04 4.55
CA TYR A 377 22.00 37.34 4.91
C TYR A 377 21.82 37.50 6.42
N ARG A 378 21.28 36.48 7.11
CA ARG A 378 21.12 36.50 8.57
C ARG A 378 22.45 36.57 9.31
N LEU A 379 23.47 35.86 8.83
CA LEU A 379 24.82 35.90 9.42
C LEU A 379 25.48 37.26 9.22
N ALA A 380 25.34 37.86 8.03
CA ALA A 380 25.90 39.17 7.72
C ALA A 380 25.29 40.30 8.56
N ASN A 381 24.05 40.12 9.05
CA ASN A 381 23.34 41.07 9.89
C ASN A 381 23.18 40.59 11.34
N ALA A 382 23.95 39.57 11.75
CA ALA A 382 23.91 39.07 13.12
C ALA A 382 24.48 40.11 14.09
N THR A 383 23.78 40.33 15.21
CA THR A 383 24.20 41.26 16.26
C THR A 383 24.68 40.52 17.50
N GLY A 384 25.60 41.12 18.26
CA GLY A 384 26.13 40.56 19.50
C GLY A 384 27.52 39.93 19.33
N THR A 385 28.05 39.36 20.41
CA THR A 385 29.37 38.74 20.40
C THR A 385 29.31 37.36 19.74
N ALA A 386 30.02 37.17 18.65
CA ALA A 386 30.10 35.88 17.96
C ALA A 386 30.74 34.81 18.87
N PRO A 387 30.16 33.60 18.96
CA PRO A 387 30.81 32.48 19.61
C PRO A 387 32.06 32.07 18.81
N THR A 388 33.10 31.61 19.51
CA THR A 388 34.34 31.17 18.89
C THR A 388 34.40 29.65 18.88
N VAL A 389 34.78 29.07 17.74
CA VAL A 389 35.23 27.69 17.63
C VAL A 389 36.73 27.67 17.42
N THR A 390 37.44 26.87 18.20
CA THR A 390 38.86 26.60 18.00
C THR A 390 39.05 25.14 17.66
N THR A 391 39.48 24.86 16.43
CA THR A 391 39.77 23.49 15.98
C THR A 391 41.20 23.10 16.35
N THR A 392 41.44 21.81 16.50
CA THR A 392 42.80 21.29 16.73
C THR A 392 43.39 20.73 15.45
N SER A 393 44.67 20.96 15.19
CA SER A 393 45.39 20.36 14.05
C SER A 393 45.56 18.83 14.15
N LYS A 394 45.21 18.23 15.29
CA LYS A 394 45.16 16.78 15.49
C LYS A 394 43.81 16.23 15.05
N TYR A 395 43.78 15.51 13.94
CA TYR A 395 42.59 14.87 13.42
C TYR A 395 42.90 13.46 12.92
N ALA A 396 41.92 12.57 12.99
CA ALA A 396 41.99 11.27 12.34
C ALA A 396 41.25 11.35 11.01
N ARG A 397 41.84 10.84 9.93
CA ARG A 397 41.24 10.88 8.58
C ARG A 397 41.37 9.53 7.89
N GLY A 398 40.32 9.18 7.15
CA GLY A 398 40.28 8.11 6.16
C GLY A 398 40.02 8.69 4.76
N SER A 399 39.76 7.81 3.80
CA SER A 399 39.51 8.22 2.39
C SER A 399 38.23 9.02 2.20
N SER A 400 37.19 8.79 3.02
CA SER A 400 35.88 9.44 2.91
C SER A 400 35.33 10.01 4.22
N VAL A 401 36.10 9.92 5.31
CA VAL A 401 35.69 10.34 6.65
C VAL A 401 36.82 11.07 7.35
N ALA A 402 36.52 12.12 8.10
CA ALA A 402 37.44 12.75 9.04
C ALA A 402 36.80 12.95 10.42
N PHE A 403 37.61 12.86 11.47
CA PHE A 403 37.23 13.13 12.84
C PHE A 403 37.99 14.35 13.34
N LEU A 404 37.25 15.42 13.56
CA LEU A 404 37.77 16.74 13.91
C LEU A 404 37.39 17.09 15.35
N ARG A 405 38.29 17.73 16.08
CA ARG A 405 38.04 18.20 17.45
C ARG A 405 37.96 19.71 17.49
N GLY A 406 37.04 20.23 18.30
CA GLY A 406 36.92 21.65 18.58
C GLY A 406 36.67 21.96 20.05
N SER A 407 36.98 23.19 20.46
CA SER A 407 36.44 23.83 21.66
C SER A 407 35.55 24.99 21.25
N PHE A 408 34.51 25.26 22.05
CA PHE A 408 33.52 26.30 21.77
C PHE A 408 33.43 27.24 22.96
N THR A 409 33.51 28.54 22.73
CA THR A 409 33.33 29.59 23.73
C THR A 409 32.24 30.56 23.29
N GLY A 410 31.54 31.17 24.25
CA GLY A 410 30.39 32.04 24.01
C GLY A 410 29.17 31.64 24.84
N THR A 411 28.14 32.47 24.82
CA THR A 411 26.86 32.22 25.51
C THR A 411 25.76 31.89 24.50
N GLY A 412 24.68 31.25 24.95
CA GLY A 412 23.53 30.96 24.09
C GLY A 412 23.76 29.91 22.98
N ILE A 413 24.80 29.09 23.07
CA ILE A 413 25.14 28.09 22.04
C ILE A 413 24.15 26.91 22.08
N THR A 414 23.21 26.90 21.14
CA THR A 414 22.19 25.85 20.95
C THR A 414 22.68 24.71 20.07
N GLU A 415 23.59 24.97 19.13
CA GLU A 415 24.16 23.98 18.21
C GLU A 415 25.70 24.12 18.18
N ARG A 416 26.41 22.99 18.04
CA ARG A 416 27.88 22.93 17.94
C ARG A 416 28.26 22.01 16.80
N GLY A 417 29.25 22.42 16.02
CA GLY A 417 29.71 21.66 14.86
C GLY A 417 31.02 22.21 14.31
N ILE A 418 31.49 21.58 13.24
CA ILE A 418 32.69 22.01 12.50
C ILE A 418 32.32 22.20 11.03
N CYS A 419 32.89 23.24 10.42
CA CYS A 419 32.77 23.54 9.00
C CYS A 419 34.05 23.12 8.26
N TRP A 420 33.91 22.72 7.00
CA TRP A 420 35.00 22.38 6.09
C TRP A 420 34.65 22.79 4.66
N SER A 421 35.65 23.07 3.85
CA SER A 421 35.51 23.34 2.42
C SER A 421 36.80 22.90 1.72
N THR A 422 36.92 23.09 0.42
CA THR A 422 38.18 22.88 -0.33
C THR A 422 38.98 24.18 -0.51
N HIS A 423 38.58 25.24 0.20
CA HIS A 423 39.25 26.53 0.20
C HIS A 423 39.60 26.94 1.64
N PRO A 424 40.58 27.85 1.84
CA PRO A 424 40.88 28.36 3.17
C PRO A 424 39.66 29.05 3.82
N GLU A 425 39.61 29.04 5.16
CA GLU A 425 38.60 29.72 5.99
C GLU A 425 37.15 29.28 5.70
N PRO A 426 36.78 28.01 5.98
CA PRO A 426 35.42 27.54 5.78
C PRO A 426 34.44 28.23 6.72
N THR A 427 33.25 28.51 6.19
CA THR A 427 32.14 29.14 6.90
C THR A 427 31.01 28.13 7.14
N VAL A 428 30.00 28.54 7.91
CA VAL A 428 28.78 27.73 8.10
C VAL A 428 27.92 27.57 6.83
N LEU A 429 28.30 28.22 5.72
CA LEU A 429 27.68 28.06 4.39
C LEU A 429 28.32 26.92 3.58
N ASP A 430 29.45 26.39 4.03
CA ASP A 430 30.19 25.31 3.40
C ASP A 430 29.73 23.93 3.92
N GLY A 431 30.57 22.90 3.78
CA GLY A 431 30.34 21.61 4.41
C GLY A 431 30.31 21.79 5.94
N ARG A 432 29.29 21.25 6.62
CA ARG A 432 29.16 21.33 8.08
C ARG A 432 28.67 20.03 8.69
N SER A 433 29.13 19.74 9.91
CA SER A 433 28.73 18.55 10.65
C SER A 433 28.52 18.88 12.11
N THR A 434 27.38 18.44 12.62
CA THR A 434 26.99 18.48 14.03
C THR A 434 27.00 17.09 14.66
N THR A 435 27.35 16.05 13.88
CA THR A 435 27.39 14.65 14.31
C THR A 435 28.53 14.45 15.29
N ARG A 436 28.21 14.45 16.59
CA ARG A 436 29.16 14.27 17.68
C ARG A 436 29.39 12.79 17.99
N PHE A 437 30.63 12.42 18.27
CA PHE A 437 31.04 11.08 18.68
C PHE A 437 31.68 11.09 20.08
N GLY A 438 31.28 10.16 20.94
CA GLY A 438 31.82 10.00 22.31
C GLY A 438 31.25 10.97 23.35
N SER A 439 31.33 10.56 24.62
CA SER A 439 30.79 11.30 25.77
C SER A 439 31.71 12.38 26.31
N SER A 440 33.03 12.28 26.09
CA SER A 440 34.04 13.23 26.55
C SER A 440 34.68 14.02 25.39
N GLY A 441 34.53 15.35 25.42
CA GLY A 441 35.03 16.27 24.39
C GLY A 441 34.09 16.45 23.18
N TYR A 442 34.38 17.47 22.36
CA TYR A 442 33.64 17.73 21.11
C TYR A 442 34.42 17.17 19.92
N LEU A 443 34.21 15.88 19.67
CA LEU A 443 34.71 15.17 18.49
C LEU A 443 33.56 15.07 17.47
N PHE A 444 33.75 15.57 16.26
CA PHE A 444 32.76 15.54 15.19
C PHE A 444 33.21 14.66 14.04
N LYS A 445 32.24 13.93 13.47
CA LYS A 445 32.44 13.10 12.28
C LYS A 445 32.05 13.89 11.04
N VAL A 446 32.99 14.04 10.12
CA VAL A 446 32.76 14.55 8.77
C VAL A 446 32.73 13.36 7.82
N ASP A 447 31.62 13.19 7.11
CA ASP A 447 31.39 12.11 6.17
C ASP A 447 31.33 12.63 4.73
N GLY A 448 31.48 11.73 3.76
CA GLY A 448 31.30 12.06 2.34
C GLY A 448 32.45 12.84 1.72
N LEU A 449 33.63 12.82 2.35
CA LEU A 449 34.84 13.41 1.76
C LEU A 449 35.24 12.62 0.51
N GLN A 450 35.76 13.33 -0.48
CA GLN A 450 36.27 12.72 -1.70
C GLN A 450 37.72 12.27 -1.50
N PRO A 451 38.09 11.05 -1.93
CA PRO A 451 39.47 10.59 -1.89
C PRO A 451 40.40 11.56 -2.61
N SER A 452 41.64 11.67 -2.14
CA SER A 452 42.70 12.48 -2.77
C SER A 452 42.33 13.96 -2.98
N THR A 453 41.43 14.50 -2.15
CA THR A 453 40.99 15.91 -2.21
C THR A 453 41.51 16.68 -1.00
N VAL A 454 41.95 17.94 -1.22
CA VAL A 454 42.40 18.85 -0.16
C VAL A 454 41.20 19.64 0.37
N TYR A 455 41.05 19.63 1.69
CA TYR A 455 40.03 20.36 2.45
C TYR A 455 40.71 21.22 3.53
#